data_AF-A0A059WXA0-F1
#
_entry.id   AF-A0A059WXA0-F1
#
_cell.length_a   1.000
_cell.length_b   1.000
_cell.length_c   1.000
_cell.angle_alpha   90.00
_cell.angle_beta   90.00
_cell.angle_gamma   90.00
#
_symmetry.space_group_name_H-M   'P 1'
#
loop_
_entity.id
_entity.type
_entity.pdbx_description
1 polymer ?
#
loop_
_entity_poly.entity_id
_entity_poly.type
_entity_poly.pdbx_seq_one_letter_code
_entity_poly.pdbx_strand_id
1 'polypeptide(L)'
;MGVYSNKDIKQAINDDLIVCVPYDEHHVSEASLDITLGHYFYKQEFDEQYRVYNPFDQSDVMRYFKGPLEAIPHQEWCKNNGLKLFANIPPEHPVIVLRPGERILAHTHEFVGIRPTGGACEIRSRSSWGRNGVAVCFDAGWIDPGYINRITLEIYNLNQHESVILPVGERIGQIIFHHTGEVEGDYSDGRKGMSGKYQH
;
A
#
# COMPACT_ATOMS: atom_id res chain seq x y z
N MET A 1 4.50 -6.95 24.26
CA MET A 1 3.36 -7.53 23.53
C MET A 1 3.91 -8.26 22.32
N GLY A 2 3.28 -9.37 21.93
CA GLY A 2 3.67 -10.18 20.77
C GLY A 2 2.89 -9.78 19.51
N VAL A 3 3.22 -10.44 18.41
CA VAL A 3 2.48 -10.37 17.13
C VAL A 3 1.53 -11.55 17.02
N TYR A 4 0.49 -11.39 16.22
CA TYR A 4 -0.44 -12.48 15.89
C TYR A 4 0.29 -13.58 15.09
N SER A 5 0.10 -14.84 15.48
CA SER A 5 0.47 -15.99 14.64
C SER A 5 -0.53 -16.20 13.51
N ASN A 6 -0.21 -17.06 12.55
CA ASN A 6 -1.14 -17.47 11.50
C ASN A 6 -2.49 -18.00 12.03
N LYS A 7 -2.48 -18.71 13.17
CA LYS A 7 -3.70 -19.19 13.83
C LYS A 7 -4.50 -18.03 14.40
N ASP A 8 -3.82 -17.08 15.04
CA ASP A 8 -4.47 -15.90 15.62
C ASP A 8 -5.06 -15.01 14.52
N ILE A 9 -4.36 -14.82 13.40
CA ILE A 9 -4.85 -14.05 12.25
C ILE A 9 -6.14 -14.68 11.70
N LYS A 10 -6.13 -16.00 11.45
CA LYS A 10 -7.31 -16.72 10.95
C LYS A 10 -8.49 -16.62 11.91
N GLN A 11 -8.23 -16.80 13.20
CA GLN A 11 -9.27 -16.68 14.22
C GLN A 11 -9.82 -15.25 14.30
N ALA A 12 -8.95 -14.25 14.31
CA ALA A 12 -9.33 -12.84 14.35
C ALA A 12 -10.11 -12.38 13.12
N ILE A 13 -9.87 -12.97 11.94
CA ILE A 13 -10.71 -12.75 10.75
C ILE A 13 -12.10 -13.37 10.95
N ASN A 14 -12.19 -14.60 11.48
CA ASN A 14 -13.47 -15.25 11.77
C ASN A 14 -14.29 -14.49 12.83
N ASP A 15 -13.60 -13.87 13.79
CA ASP A 15 -14.20 -13.10 14.88
C ASP A 15 -14.47 -11.62 14.52
N ASP A 16 -14.26 -11.22 13.25
CA ASP A 16 -14.37 -9.83 12.74
C ASP A 16 -13.46 -8.80 13.45
N LEU A 17 -12.40 -9.27 14.12
CA LEU A 17 -11.37 -8.40 14.73
C LEU A 17 -10.40 -7.85 13.68
N ILE A 18 -10.05 -8.66 12.69
CA ILE A 18 -9.30 -8.25 11.50
C ILE A 18 -10.25 -8.25 10.31
N VAL A 19 -10.33 -7.13 9.60
CA VAL A 19 -11.09 -7.03 8.35
C VAL A 19 -10.11 -7.12 7.20
N CYS A 20 -10.39 -7.96 6.21
CA CYS A 20 -9.63 -8.06 4.96
C CYS A 20 -10.57 -8.49 3.83
N VAL A 21 -10.82 -7.63 2.85
CA VAL A 21 -11.75 -7.90 1.75
C VAL A 21 -11.15 -7.47 0.41
N PRO A 22 -10.95 -8.40 -0.55
CA PRO A 22 -11.17 -9.84 -0.44
C PRO A 22 -10.15 -10.52 0.49
N TYR A 23 -10.57 -11.58 1.18
CA TYR A 23 -9.69 -12.43 1.97
C TYR A 23 -9.30 -13.67 1.18
N ASP A 24 -8.00 -13.98 1.16
CA ASP A 24 -7.45 -15.26 0.69
C ASP A 24 -6.62 -15.91 1.80
N GLU A 25 -7.02 -17.09 2.25
CA GLU A 25 -6.31 -17.82 3.29
C GLU A 25 -4.87 -18.20 2.88
N HIS A 26 -4.60 -18.36 1.59
CA HIS A 26 -3.26 -18.65 1.08
C HIS A 26 -2.28 -17.47 1.25
N HIS A 27 -2.79 -16.27 1.53
CA HIS A 27 -1.98 -15.10 1.83
C HIS A 27 -1.57 -15.02 3.32
N VAL A 28 -2.10 -15.88 4.18
CA VAL A 28 -1.68 -15.95 5.59
C VAL A 28 -0.36 -16.71 5.69
N SER A 29 0.70 -15.99 6.05
CA SER A 29 2.02 -16.54 6.41
C SER A 29 2.08 -16.81 7.92
N GLU A 30 3.21 -17.33 8.42
CA GLU A 30 3.36 -17.77 9.82
C GLU A 30 3.02 -16.72 10.88
N ALA A 31 3.24 -15.43 10.58
CA ALA A 31 2.95 -14.30 11.48
C ALA A 31 2.60 -13.00 10.73
N SER A 32 2.08 -13.11 9.51
CA SER A 32 1.70 -11.96 8.69
C SER A 32 0.63 -12.32 7.67
N LEU A 33 -0.03 -11.31 7.12
CA LEU A 33 -0.98 -11.43 6.01
C LEU A 33 -0.43 -10.67 4.80
N ASP A 34 -0.17 -11.37 3.70
CA ASP A 34 0.23 -10.75 2.44
C ASP A 34 -0.93 -9.92 1.86
N ILE A 35 -0.60 -8.73 1.32
CA ILE A 35 -1.53 -7.81 0.65
C ILE A 35 -1.10 -7.61 -0.80
N THR A 36 -2.07 -7.35 -1.68
CA THR A 36 -1.83 -7.23 -3.11
C THR A 36 -1.94 -5.78 -3.60
N LEU A 37 -1.31 -5.50 -4.74
CA LEU A 37 -1.28 -4.16 -5.32
C LEU A 37 -2.62 -3.80 -5.99
N GLY A 38 -3.15 -2.62 -5.67
CA GLY A 38 -4.34 -2.03 -6.29
C GLY A 38 -4.10 -1.44 -7.68
N HIS A 39 -5.20 -1.09 -8.36
CA HIS A 39 -5.18 -0.64 -9.76
C HIS A 39 -4.83 0.85 -9.94
N TYR A 40 -5.10 1.68 -8.93
CA TYR A 40 -4.95 3.13 -9.02
C TYR A 40 -3.71 3.61 -8.26
N PHE A 41 -3.15 4.74 -8.69
CA PHE A 41 -2.02 5.36 -8.03
C PHE A 41 -1.95 6.87 -8.28
N TYR A 42 -1.18 7.58 -7.48
CA TYR A 42 -0.82 8.98 -7.68
C TYR A 42 0.68 9.09 -7.90
N LYS A 43 1.09 9.98 -8.80
CA LYS A 43 2.48 10.43 -8.92
C LYS A 43 2.70 11.72 -8.14
N GLN A 44 3.89 11.87 -7.59
CA GLN A 44 4.36 13.13 -6.98
C GLN A 44 5.31 13.85 -7.92
N GLU A 45 5.64 15.11 -7.61
CA GLU A 45 6.63 15.91 -8.35
C GLU A 45 6.31 15.96 -9.85
N PHE A 46 5.02 15.98 -10.19
CA PHE A 46 4.59 15.94 -11.58
C PHE A 46 4.98 17.20 -12.36
N ASP A 47 5.06 18.34 -11.66
CA ASP A 47 5.54 19.60 -12.21
C ASP A 47 6.93 19.95 -11.66
N GLU A 48 7.96 19.63 -12.45
CA GLU A 48 9.38 19.85 -12.11
C GLU A 48 9.81 21.32 -12.10
N GLN A 49 8.93 22.26 -12.50
CA GLN A 49 9.28 23.69 -12.47
C GLN A 49 9.41 24.24 -11.05
N TYR A 50 8.77 23.59 -10.09
CA TYR A 50 8.72 24.05 -8.71
C TYR A 50 9.70 23.32 -7.82
N ARG A 51 10.45 24.10 -7.03
CA ARG A 51 11.50 23.59 -6.14
C ARG A 51 11.08 23.51 -4.67
N VAL A 52 9.89 24.01 -4.34
CA VAL A 52 9.35 24.05 -2.98
C VAL A 52 7.90 23.59 -3.02
N TYR A 53 7.55 22.73 -2.08
CA TYR A 53 6.21 22.19 -1.88
C TYR A 53 5.75 22.49 -0.45
N ASN A 54 4.58 23.13 -0.32
CA ASN A 54 3.91 23.41 0.94
C ASN A 54 2.74 22.42 1.16
N PRO A 55 2.89 21.38 1.98
CA PRO A 55 1.83 20.42 2.25
C PRO A 55 0.64 21.00 3.04
N PHE A 56 0.74 22.24 3.53
CA PHE A 56 -0.32 22.93 4.26
C PHE A 56 -1.21 23.81 3.38
N ASP A 57 -0.88 23.95 2.08
CA ASP A 57 -1.69 24.69 1.12
C ASP A 57 -2.40 23.73 0.15
N GLN A 58 -3.74 23.80 0.09
CA GLN A 58 -4.52 22.87 -0.72
C GLN A 58 -4.23 23.00 -2.22
N SER A 59 -3.96 24.21 -2.72
CA SER A 59 -3.66 24.43 -4.14
C SER A 59 -2.30 23.81 -4.51
N ASP A 60 -1.34 23.91 -3.60
CA ASP A 60 -0.01 23.31 -3.76
C ASP A 60 -0.07 21.78 -3.71
N VAL A 61 -0.86 21.21 -2.79
CA VAL A 61 -1.15 19.76 -2.74
C VAL A 61 -1.77 19.27 -4.04
N MET A 62 -2.82 19.94 -4.54
CA MET A 62 -3.49 19.55 -5.79
C MET A 62 -2.56 19.64 -7.00
N ARG A 63 -1.60 20.56 -6.98
CA ARG A 63 -0.57 20.68 -8.03
C ARG A 63 0.49 19.59 -7.92
N TYR A 64 0.94 19.27 -6.72
CA TYR A 64 2.03 18.33 -6.47
C TYR A 64 1.65 16.88 -6.80
N PHE A 65 0.42 16.47 -6.48
CA PHE A 65 -0.08 15.13 -6.75
C PHE A 65 -0.86 15.06 -8.06
N LYS A 66 -0.45 14.15 -8.95
CA LYS A 66 -1.21 13.82 -10.16
C LYS A 66 -1.93 12.49 -10.00
N GLY A 67 -3.26 12.51 -10.07
CA GLY A 67 -4.08 11.30 -10.08
C GLY A 67 -5.55 11.54 -9.66
N PRO A 68 -6.32 10.46 -9.44
CA PRO A 68 -5.87 9.07 -9.54
C PRO A 68 -5.54 8.71 -11.00
N LEU A 69 -4.40 8.05 -11.20
CA LEU A 69 -4.00 7.42 -12.45
C LEU A 69 -4.34 5.94 -12.42
N GLU A 70 -4.56 5.36 -13.59
CA GLU A 70 -4.86 3.94 -13.75
C GLU A 70 -3.65 3.18 -14.27
N ALA A 71 -3.42 1.97 -13.75
CA ALA A 71 -2.52 1.02 -14.38
C ALA A 71 -2.99 0.73 -15.81
N ILE A 72 -2.06 0.63 -16.76
CA ILE A 72 -2.38 0.38 -18.17
C ILE A 72 -1.93 -1.03 -18.56
N PRO A 73 -2.52 -1.62 -19.62
CA PRO A 73 -2.07 -2.92 -20.12
C PRO A 73 -0.58 -2.94 -20.41
N HIS A 74 0.10 -4.02 -20.03
CA HIS A 74 1.53 -4.24 -20.26
C HIS A 74 1.95 -3.96 -21.70
N GLN A 75 1.19 -4.46 -22.68
CA GLN A 75 1.47 -4.23 -24.09
C GLN A 75 1.37 -2.76 -24.51
N GLU A 76 0.43 -2.02 -23.93
CA GLU A 76 0.26 -0.60 -24.20
C GLU A 76 1.44 0.19 -23.65
N TRP A 77 1.86 -0.12 -22.41
CA TRP A 77 3.03 0.49 -21.81
C TRP A 77 4.30 0.23 -22.63
N CYS A 78 4.54 -1.02 -23.03
CA CYS A 78 5.69 -1.39 -23.86
C CYS A 78 5.68 -0.65 -25.21
N LYS A 79 4.52 -0.60 -25.89
CA LYS A 79 4.36 0.14 -27.15
C LYS A 79 4.68 1.63 -26.99
N ASN A 80 4.17 2.26 -25.93
CA ASN A 80 4.37 3.69 -25.65
C ASN A 80 5.84 4.03 -25.35
N ASN A 81 6.65 3.05 -24.93
CA ASN A 81 8.06 3.21 -24.60
C ASN A 81 9.01 2.57 -25.62
N GLY A 82 8.50 2.04 -26.75
CA GLY A 82 9.32 1.40 -27.78
C GLY A 82 10.00 0.10 -27.35
N LEU A 83 9.41 -0.61 -26.37
CA LEU A 83 9.95 -1.84 -25.79
C LEU A 83 9.19 -3.08 -26.26
N LYS A 84 9.84 -4.24 -26.18
CA LYS A 84 9.18 -5.54 -26.35
C LYS A 84 8.46 -5.95 -25.06
N LEU A 85 7.52 -6.88 -25.17
CA LEU A 85 6.86 -7.47 -24.00
C LEU A 85 7.88 -8.17 -23.11
N PHE A 86 7.74 -7.94 -21.81
CA PHE A 86 8.50 -8.64 -20.78
C PHE A 86 8.00 -10.07 -20.61
N ALA A 87 8.93 -11.01 -20.38
CA ALA A 87 8.57 -12.40 -20.13
C ALA A 87 7.74 -12.52 -18.85
N ASN A 88 6.82 -13.49 -18.82
CA ASN A 88 5.98 -13.83 -17.65
C ASN A 88 4.97 -12.75 -17.22
N ILE A 89 4.74 -11.71 -18.03
CA ILE A 89 3.65 -10.74 -17.82
C ILE A 89 2.72 -10.81 -19.03
N PRO A 90 1.45 -11.22 -18.88
CA PRO A 90 0.52 -11.27 -20.00
C PRO A 90 0.34 -9.90 -20.67
N PRO A 91 0.13 -9.82 -22.00
CA PRO A 91 0.03 -8.55 -22.73
C PRO A 91 -1.06 -7.61 -22.19
N GLU A 92 -2.20 -8.18 -21.82
CA GLU A 92 -3.37 -7.43 -21.31
C GLU A 92 -3.31 -7.16 -19.81
N HIS A 93 -2.30 -7.68 -19.09
CA HIS A 93 -2.23 -7.53 -17.64
C HIS A 93 -1.88 -6.07 -17.27
N PRO A 94 -2.63 -5.41 -16.37
CA PRO A 94 -2.36 -4.04 -15.97
C PRO A 94 -1.07 -3.93 -15.15
N VAL A 95 -0.21 -2.97 -15.51
CA VAL A 95 1.08 -2.73 -14.86
C VAL A 95 1.27 -1.27 -14.48
N ILE A 96 2.03 -1.05 -13.41
CA ILE A 96 2.57 0.25 -13.01
C ILE A 96 4.10 0.15 -13.10
N VAL A 97 4.74 1.05 -13.83
CA VAL A 97 6.22 1.06 -13.93
C VAL A 97 6.78 2.24 -13.16
N LEU A 98 7.67 1.95 -12.20
CA LEU A 98 8.40 2.94 -11.42
C LEU A 98 9.78 3.15 -12.01
N ARG A 99 10.09 4.38 -12.37
CA ARG A 99 11.41 4.81 -12.82
C ARG A 99 12.42 4.79 -11.65
N PRO A 100 13.73 4.79 -11.94
CA PRO A 100 14.75 4.91 -10.90
C PRO A 100 14.51 6.15 -10.02
N GLY A 101 14.51 5.98 -8.70
CA GLY A 101 14.26 7.05 -7.74
C GLY A 101 12.82 7.58 -7.70
N GLU A 102 11.89 7.00 -8.45
CA GLU A 102 10.49 7.44 -8.47
C GLU A 102 9.73 6.92 -7.24
N ARG A 103 8.91 7.80 -6.67
CA ARG A 103 7.92 7.48 -5.65
C ARG A 103 6.51 7.62 -6.22
N ILE A 104 5.63 6.70 -5.84
CA ILE A 104 4.18 6.80 -6.07
C ILE A 104 3.41 6.57 -4.78
N LEU A 105 2.18 7.07 -4.73
CA LEU A 105 1.19 6.63 -3.74
C LEU A 105 0.26 5.64 -4.44
N ALA A 106 0.47 4.35 -4.19
CA ALA A 106 -0.45 3.30 -4.61
C ALA A 106 -1.37 2.92 -3.45
N HIS A 107 -2.13 1.84 -3.57
CA HIS A 107 -2.95 1.35 -2.48
C HIS A 107 -3.04 -0.18 -2.52
N THR A 108 -3.46 -0.79 -1.40
CA THR A 108 -3.80 -2.22 -1.35
C THR A 108 -5.01 -2.54 -2.23
N HIS A 109 -5.05 -3.74 -2.80
CA HIS A 109 -6.27 -4.27 -3.38
C HIS A 109 -7.31 -4.49 -2.28
N GLU A 110 -6.88 -4.95 -1.12
CA GLU A 110 -7.75 -5.30 -0.02
C GLU A 110 -8.23 -4.03 0.71
N PHE A 111 -9.51 -3.99 1.08
CA PHE A 111 -9.98 -3.20 2.22
C PHE A 111 -9.57 -3.96 3.48
N VAL A 112 -8.56 -3.47 4.19
CA VAL A 112 -7.91 -4.21 5.26
C VAL A 112 -7.59 -3.32 6.45
N GLY A 113 -7.64 -3.91 7.64
CA GLY A 113 -7.41 -3.20 8.89
C GLY A 113 -7.69 -4.06 10.11
N ILE A 114 -7.72 -3.42 11.27
CA ILE A 114 -7.96 -4.08 12.56
C ILE A 114 -8.92 -3.24 13.40
N ARG A 115 -9.91 -3.88 14.02
CA ARG A 115 -10.85 -3.23 14.94
C ARG A 115 -10.11 -2.73 16.20
N PRO A 116 -10.65 -1.76 16.95
CA PRO A 116 -10.00 -1.25 18.17
C PRO A 116 -9.70 -2.36 19.20
N THR A 117 -10.58 -3.36 19.29
CA THR A 117 -10.45 -4.51 20.19
C THR A 117 -9.48 -5.57 19.67
N GLY A 118 -9.08 -5.52 18.41
CA GLY A 118 -8.07 -6.41 17.82
C GLY A 118 -6.63 -5.93 18.05
N GLY A 119 -6.43 -4.63 18.26
CA GLY A 119 -5.10 -4.04 18.47
C GLY A 119 -4.65 -3.17 17.32
N ALA A 120 -3.37 -3.23 16.94
CA ALA A 120 -2.78 -2.39 15.90
C ALA A 120 -2.07 -3.24 14.85
N CYS A 121 -1.73 -2.67 13.70
CA CYS A 121 -0.91 -3.36 12.72
C CYS A 121 0.10 -2.46 12.03
N GLU A 122 1.05 -3.06 11.32
CA GLU A 122 1.98 -2.34 10.47
C GLU A 122 2.15 -3.02 9.11
N ILE A 123 2.33 -2.24 8.06
CA ILE A 123 2.73 -2.76 6.74
C ILE A 123 4.25 -2.80 6.64
N ARG A 124 4.75 -3.91 6.10
CA ARG A 124 6.14 -4.06 5.66
C ARG A 124 6.21 -4.52 4.22
N SER A 125 7.31 -4.19 3.55
CA SER A 125 7.62 -4.75 2.23
C SER A 125 7.86 -6.26 2.34
N ARG A 126 7.44 -7.03 1.33
CA ARG A 126 7.87 -8.43 1.22
C ARG A 126 9.34 -8.50 0.84
N SER A 127 10.04 -9.51 1.35
CA SER A 127 11.49 -9.64 1.13
C SER A 127 11.86 -9.73 -0.35
N SER A 128 11.00 -10.35 -1.17
CA SER A 128 11.17 -10.39 -2.63
C SER A 128 11.23 -8.99 -3.24
N TRP A 129 10.37 -8.06 -2.83
CA TRP A 129 10.38 -6.68 -3.33
C TRP A 129 11.55 -5.88 -2.78
N GLY A 130 11.82 -6.02 -1.47
CA GLY A 130 12.98 -5.36 -0.85
C GLY A 130 14.31 -5.75 -1.50
N ARG A 131 14.49 -7.03 -1.86
CA ARG A 131 15.70 -7.52 -2.56
C ARG A 131 15.82 -6.99 -4.00
N ASN A 132 14.73 -6.57 -4.61
CA ASN A 132 14.70 -5.94 -5.93
C ASN A 132 14.73 -4.40 -5.84
N GLY A 133 15.04 -3.83 -4.67
CA GLY A 133 15.13 -2.39 -4.48
C GLY A 133 13.79 -1.67 -4.49
N VAL A 134 12.69 -2.36 -4.15
CA VAL A 134 11.37 -1.73 -4.01
C VAL A 134 10.99 -1.67 -2.54
N ALA A 135 10.81 -0.45 -2.03
CA ALA A 135 10.17 -0.22 -0.75
C ALA A 135 8.67 0.03 -0.99
N VAL A 136 7.80 -0.65 -0.23
CA VAL A 136 6.33 -0.57 -0.39
C VAL A 136 5.70 0.32 0.69
N CYS A 137 6.36 0.41 1.82
CA CYS A 137 6.05 1.30 2.91
C CYS A 137 7.37 1.94 3.35
N PHE A 138 7.66 3.13 2.83
CA PHE A 138 8.95 3.77 3.01
C PHE A 138 9.09 4.40 4.41
N ASP A 139 8.05 5.08 4.89
CA ASP A 139 8.14 5.81 6.17
C ASP A 139 6.92 5.57 7.10
N ALA A 140 5.69 5.66 6.57
CA ALA A 140 4.47 5.62 7.39
C ALA A 140 3.69 4.29 7.29
N GLY A 141 4.18 3.26 8.00
CA GLY A 141 3.58 1.91 7.96
C GLY A 141 2.64 1.54 9.09
N TRP A 142 2.54 2.39 10.12
CA TRP A 142 1.73 2.11 11.30
C TRP A 142 0.25 2.34 11.03
N ILE A 143 -0.57 1.39 11.46
CA ILE A 143 -2.02 1.39 11.31
C ILE A 143 -2.63 1.31 12.71
N ASP A 144 -3.30 2.39 13.09
CA ASP A 144 -3.91 2.53 14.41
C ASP A 144 -5.11 1.59 14.59
N PRO A 145 -5.41 1.18 15.85
CA PRO A 145 -6.62 0.44 16.18
C PRO A 145 -7.89 1.14 15.66
N GLY A 146 -8.69 0.39 14.90
CA GLY A 146 -9.94 0.87 14.28
C GLY A 146 -9.81 1.36 12.84
N TYR A 147 -8.59 1.52 12.31
CA TYR A 147 -8.41 1.88 10.90
C TYR A 147 -8.68 0.67 9.99
N ILE A 148 -9.61 0.84 9.03
CA ILE A 148 -9.96 -0.16 8.03
C ILE A 148 -10.22 0.54 6.69
N ASN A 149 -9.32 0.40 5.72
CA ASN A 149 -9.50 0.96 4.37
C ASN A 149 -8.62 0.21 3.35
N ARG A 150 -8.65 0.63 2.09
CA ARG A 150 -7.51 0.42 1.18
C ARG A 150 -6.34 1.23 1.68
N ILE A 151 -5.31 0.56 2.15
CA ILE A 151 -4.17 1.24 2.76
C ILE A 151 -3.31 1.84 1.66
N THR A 152 -3.01 3.13 1.79
CA THR A 152 -2.08 3.84 0.90
C THR A 152 -0.67 3.28 1.07
N LEU A 153 -0.01 2.99 -0.05
CA LEU A 153 1.35 2.44 -0.12
C LEU A 153 2.29 3.48 -0.71
N GLU A 154 3.31 3.85 0.05
CA GLU A 154 4.39 4.74 -0.37
C GLU A 154 5.45 3.93 -1.12
N ILE A 155 5.16 3.57 -2.38
CA ILE A 155 6.04 2.70 -3.15
C ILE A 155 7.18 3.51 -3.76
N TYR A 156 8.42 3.10 -3.48
CA TYR A 156 9.64 3.77 -3.91
C TYR A 156 10.58 2.78 -4.62
N ASN A 157 11.09 3.18 -5.79
CA ASN A 157 12.14 2.45 -6.48
C ASN A 157 13.52 2.98 -6.05
N LEU A 158 14.21 2.21 -5.19
CA LEU A 158 15.54 2.50 -4.66
C LEU A 158 16.66 2.25 -5.68
N ASN A 159 16.37 1.63 -6.82
CA ASN A 159 17.36 1.42 -7.87
C ASN A 159 17.73 2.76 -8.52
N GLN A 160 19.02 2.89 -8.91
CA GLN A 160 19.56 4.12 -9.49
C GLN A 160 19.41 4.20 -11.02
N HIS A 161 19.29 3.05 -11.69
CA HIS A 161 19.32 2.98 -13.16
C HIS A 161 18.20 2.12 -13.76
N GLU A 162 17.60 1.22 -12.98
CA GLU A 162 16.60 0.27 -13.47
C GLU A 162 15.19 0.67 -13.08
N SER A 163 14.28 0.64 -14.06
CA SER A 163 12.84 0.77 -13.79
C SER A 163 12.29 -0.57 -13.31
N VAL A 164 11.36 -0.55 -12.36
CA VAL A 164 10.71 -1.75 -11.85
C VAL A 164 9.26 -1.78 -12.30
N ILE A 165 8.83 -2.93 -12.81
CA ILE A 165 7.46 -3.18 -13.26
C ILE A 165 6.70 -3.83 -12.11
N LEU A 166 5.56 -3.25 -11.75
CA LEU A 166 4.66 -3.74 -10.73
C LEU A 166 3.34 -4.20 -11.39
N PRO A 167 3.14 -5.52 -11.56
CA PRO A 167 1.85 -6.05 -11.98
C PRO A 167 0.78 -5.80 -10.91
N VAL A 168 -0.38 -5.27 -11.31
CA VAL A 168 -1.52 -5.12 -10.41
C VAL A 168 -1.98 -6.50 -9.93
N GLY A 169 -2.37 -6.59 -8.66
CA GLY A 169 -2.77 -7.84 -8.00
C GLY A 169 -1.60 -8.70 -7.49
N GLU A 170 -0.35 -8.33 -7.77
CA GLU A 170 0.81 -9.05 -7.20
C GLU A 170 0.91 -8.79 -5.69
N ARG A 171 1.34 -9.79 -4.91
CA ARG A 171 1.58 -9.65 -3.47
C ARG A 171 2.74 -8.69 -3.24
N ILE A 172 2.42 -7.46 -2.84
CA ILE A 172 3.35 -6.33 -2.79
C ILE A 172 3.90 -6.12 -1.37
N GLY A 173 3.05 -6.24 -0.37
CA GLY A 173 3.39 -6.03 1.04
C GLY A 173 2.87 -7.14 1.93
N GLN A 174 3.14 -7.01 3.22
CA GLN A 174 2.62 -7.88 4.27
C GLN A 174 2.25 -7.05 5.48
N ILE A 175 1.16 -7.44 6.16
CA ILE A 175 0.70 -6.81 7.39
C ILE A 175 1.10 -7.68 8.58
N ILE A 176 1.72 -7.05 9.58
CA ILE A 176 2.04 -7.65 10.87
C ILE A 176 1.06 -7.08 11.89
N PHE A 177 0.28 -7.94 12.52
CA PHE A 177 -0.70 -7.53 13.54
C PHE A 177 -0.07 -7.66 14.93
N HIS A 178 -0.32 -6.66 15.76
CA HIS A 178 0.23 -6.52 17.10
C HIS A 178 -0.90 -6.55 18.12
N HIS A 179 -0.73 -7.34 19.18
CA HIS A 179 -1.61 -7.22 20.33
C HIS A 179 -1.34 -5.87 21.03
N THR A 180 -2.40 -5.20 21.48
CA THR A 180 -2.33 -3.98 22.30
C THR A 180 -2.92 -4.21 23.69
N GLY A 181 -2.77 -3.24 24.59
CA GLY A 181 -3.65 -3.12 25.76
C GLY A 181 -5.02 -2.57 25.35
N GLU A 182 -5.88 -2.35 26.34
CA GLU A 182 -7.14 -1.63 26.14
C GLU A 182 -6.87 -0.21 25.60
N VAL A 183 -7.61 0.18 24.57
CA VAL A 183 -7.44 1.46 23.88
C VAL A 183 -8.65 2.34 24.15
N GLU A 184 -8.42 3.56 24.62
CA GLU A 184 -9.46 4.58 24.70
C GLU A 184 -9.72 5.16 23.30
N GLY A 185 -10.81 4.73 22.66
CA GLY A 185 -11.30 5.28 21.40
C GLY A 185 -11.05 4.42 20.16
N ASP A 186 -11.50 4.94 19.01
CA ASP A 186 -11.38 4.34 17.67
C ASP A 186 -10.75 5.37 16.72
N TYR A 187 -9.91 4.92 15.78
CA TYR A 187 -9.43 5.77 14.69
C TYR A 187 -10.59 6.43 13.92
N SER A 188 -11.73 5.75 13.75
CA SER A 188 -12.92 6.30 13.09
C SER A 188 -13.52 7.51 13.79
N ASP A 189 -13.44 7.53 15.13
CA ASP A 189 -14.15 8.52 15.97
C ASP A 189 -13.35 9.83 16.12
N GLY A 190 -12.08 9.81 15.73
CA GLY A 190 -11.17 10.94 15.80
C GLY A 190 -10.71 11.28 17.22
N ARG A 191 -9.42 11.54 17.41
CA ARG A 191 -8.89 11.94 18.73
C ARG A 191 -9.15 13.42 18.97
N LYS A 192 -10.29 13.80 19.57
CA LYS A 192 -10.59 15.17 20.05
C LYS A 192 -10.18 16.28 19.04
N GLY A 193 -10.52 16.10 17.76
CA GLY A 193 -10.20 17.06 16.69
C GLY A 193 -8.93 16.77 15.88
N MET A 194 -8.15 15.74 16.22
CA MET A 194 -7.03 15.24 15.41
C MET A 194 -7.27 13.80 14.95
N SER A 195 -7.37 13.64 13.62
CA SER A 195 -7.38 12.40 12.82
C SER A 195 -8.52 11.38 13.01
N GLY A 196 -9.42 11.36 12.02
CA GLY A 196 -9.98 10.19 11.33
C GLY A 196 -9.93 10.41 9.81
N LYS A 197 -8.91 11.17 9.35
CA LYS A 197 -8.87 11.82 8.02
C LYS A 197 -8.97 10.84 6.85
N TYR A 198 -8.61 9.59 7.09
CA TYR A 198 -8.49 8.56 6.06
C TYR A 198 -9.49 7.40 6.28
N GLN A 199 -10.43 7.57 7.21
CA GLN A 199 -11.51 6.61 7.50
C GLN A 199 -12.83 7.20 7.00
N HIS A 200 -13.44 6.54 6.01
CA HIS A 200 -14.70 6.94 5.37
C HIS A 200 -15.59 5.72 5.17
#